data_AF-A0A974APR7-F1
#
_entry.id   AF-A0A974APR7-F1
#
_cell.length_a   1.000
_cell.length_b   1.000
_cell.length_c   1.000
_cell.angle_alpha   90.00
_cell.angle_beta   90.00
_cell.angle_gamma   90.00
#
_symmetry.space_group_name_H-M   'P 1'
#
loop_
_entity.id
_entity.type
_entity.pdbx_description
1 polymer ?
#
loop_
_entity_poly.entity_id
_entity_poly.type
_entity_poly.pdbx_seq_one_letter_code
_entity_poly.pdbx_strand_id
1 'polypeptide(L)'
;MSDVFANRSEKKDFVVNAFERYGTSDRDVYIAVAFFTESGVIKRLIEKGCRVQLIIRLGFPTSPRAIEEVMALPNVKLRVYSARSFHPKLFIFGSDIALVGSANLTHAAIWSNQEVVVSIDSEDERFAELAMVFDEYWEGAEVPTQDQLKLYKQLYSNFSKLEDAADALAEDAANKLGNTAPANINRGEKKRGQQSLFLSHFRKAYQEGVAAFDIIRKVYQASGYRKVDETVIPLRLEIDSFISFVREKVAVGESWESAMIRTPAEQEPLITELIDRWKVTPWPHFEDKIVNENYPRLKRVFASVDSIKSADDSELFDGLATLHSFYDRFRFFEGGLPTWKKTFQAANDPTRARETLAYLVHGEVDIVERMANAIFDPRYKLHEFGRANIQELVGWCNHEDLPIINGRTTKVLRYLGSKVVQIK
;
A
#
# COMPACT_ATOMS: atom_id res chain seq x y z
N MET A 1 12.08 27.62 -6.01
CA MET A 1 10.94 27.73 -5.05
C MET A 1 10.09 26.47 -5.22
N SER A 2 9.08 26.20 -4.39
CA SER A 2 8.31 24.96 -4.58
C SER A 2 7.51 25.03 -5.88
N ASP A 3 7.85 24.19 -6.84
CA ASP A 3 7.18 24.05 -8.15
C ASP A 3 6.05 23.02 -8.10
N VAL A 4 5.66 22.62 -6.88
CA VAL A 4 4.59 21.65 -6.59
C VAL A 4 3.65 22.22 -5.55
N PHE A 5 2.35 22.18 -5.85
CA PHE A 5 1.25 22.55 -4.97
C PHE A 5 0.39 21.31 -4.71
N ALA A 6 0.31 20.89 -3.44
CA ALA A 6 -0.35 19.65 -3.06
C ALA A 6 -1.28 19.76 -1.84
N ASN A 7 -1.64 21.00 -1.45
CA ASN A 7 -2.52 21.30 -0.31
C ASN A 7 -2.05 20.65 1.00
N ARG A 8 -0.73 20.53 1.21
CA ARG A 8 -0.14 19.96 2.42
C ARG A 8 -0.09 21.05 3.49
N SER A 9 -0.84 20.86 4.58
CA SER A 9 -0.95 21.87 5.64
C SER A 9 0.43 22.22 6.23
N GLU A 10 1.32 21.24 6.40
CA GLU A 10 2.67 21.45 6.94
C GLU A 10 3.58 22.27 6.02
N LYS A 11 3.43 22.10 4.69
CA LYS A 11 4.25 22.82 3.69
C LYS A 11 3.60 24.12 3.20
N LYS A 12 2.33 24.35 3.53
CA LYS A 12 1.53 25.52 3.10
C LYS A 12 1.55 25.72 1.57
N ASP A 13 1.53 24.63 0.82
CA ASP A 13 1.62 24.62 -0.65
C ASP A 13 0.23 24.40 -1.28
N PHE A 14 -0.73 25.22 -0.84
CA PHE A 14 -2.10 25.15 -1.36
C PHE A 14 -2.16 25.63 -2.80
N VAL A 15 -3.02 25.02 -3.62
CA VAL A 15 -3.19 25.38 -5.04
C VAL A 15 -3.59 26.85 -5.19
N VAL A 16 -4.41 27.39 -4.28
CA VAL A 16 -4.75 28.83 -4.26
C VAL A 16 -3.52 29.74 -4.22
N ASN A 17 -2.44 29.33 -3.53
CA ASN A 17 -1.23 30.14 -3.42
C ASN A 17 -0.56 30.33 -4.78
N ALA A 18 -0.76 29.41 -5.72
CA ALA A 18 -0.27 29.56 -7.09
C ALA A 18 -1.03 30.69 -7.82
N PHE A 19 -2.36 30.73 -7.72
CA PHE A 19 -3.18 31.82 -8.28
C PHE A 19 -2.83 33.16 -7.63
N GLU A 20 -2.61 33.17 -6.32
CA GLU A 20 -2.20 34.39 -5.62
C GLU A 20 -0.85 34.92 -6.07
N ARG A 21 0.09 34.00 -6.35
CA ARG A 21 1.46 34.32 -6.74
C ARG A 21 1.58 34.75 -8.19
N TYR A 22 0.91 34.05 -9.11
CA TYR A 22 1.08 34.24 -10.55
C TYR A 22 0.04 35.17 -11.17
N GLY A 23 -1.12 35.34 -10.53
CA GLY A 23 -2.08 36.38 -10.88
C GLY A 23 -1.55 37.76 -10.46
N THR A 24 -1.00 38.51 -11.41
CA THR A 24 -0.48 39.87 -11.22
C THR A 24 -1.20 40.84 -12.16
N SER A 25 -1.05 42.15 -11.91
CA SER A 25 -1.70 43.19 -12.72
C SER A 25 -1.32 43.11 -14.20
N ASP A 26 -2.28 43.47 -15.05
CA ASP A 26 -2.19 43.56 -16.51
C ASP A 26 -1.84 42.24 -17.23
N ARG A 27 -2.11 41.10 -16.59
CA ARG A 27 -1.79 39.77 -17.12
C ARG A 27 -3.00 39.04 -17.70
N ASP A 28 -2.82 38.40 -18.85
CA ASP A 28 -3.77 37.43 -19.38
C ASP A 28 -3.62 36.07 -18.68
N VAL A 29 -4.76 35.49 -18.29
CA VAL A 29 -4.81 34.18 -17.63
C VAL A 29 -5.74 33.27 -18.42
N TYR A 30 -5.21 32.13 -18.84
CA TYR A 30 -5.88 31.16 -19.69
C TYR A 30 -6.18 29.90 -18.88
N ILE A 31 -7.44 29.53 -18.76
CA ILE A 31 -7.89 28.46 -17.87
C ILE A 31 -8.76 27.49 -18.65
N ALA A 32 -8.35 26.23 -18.70
CA ALA A 32 -9.14 25.12 -19.24
C ALA A 32 -9.34 24.06 -18.15
N VAL A 33 -10.56 23.95 -17.64
CA VAL A 33 -10.91 23.02 -16.55
C VAL A 33 -12.19 22.27 -16.83
N ALA A 34 -12.27 21.01 -16.42
CA ALA A 34 -13.51 20.24 -16.53
C ALA A 34 -14.61 20.83 -15.63
N PHE A 35 -14.27 21.10 -14.36
CA PHE A 35 -15.24 21.43 -13.33
C PHE A 35 -14.99 22.79 -12.71
N PHE A 36 -16.07 23.55 -12.53
CA PHE A 36 -16.01 24.91 -12.02
C PHE A 36 -17.12 25.20 -11.01
N THR A 37 -16.74 25.37 -9.74
CA THR A 37 -17.65 25.81 -8.65
C THR A 37 -17.13 27.01 -7.87
N GLU A 38 -15.83 27.32 -7.98
CA GLU A 38 -15.14 28.34 -7.19
C GLU A 38 -14.94 29.64 -8.00
N SER A 39 -15.99 30.45 -8.13
CA SER A 39 -15.92 31.75 -8.82
C SER A 39 -15.02 32.76 -8.10
N GLY A 40 -14.78 32.60 -6.79
CA GLY A 40 -13.98 33.51 -5.98
C GLY A 40 -12.54 33.63 -6.46
N VAL A 41 -11.95 32.55 -7.00
CA VAL A 41 -10.60 32.58 -7.58
C VAL A 41 -10.55 33.50 -8.81
N ILE A 42 -11.56 33.43 -9.68
CA ILE A 42 -11.64 34.30 -10.86
C ILE A 42 -11.82 35.76 -10.45
N LYS A 43 -12.70 36.03 -9.48
CA LYS A 43 -12.91 37.40 -8.95
C LYS A 43 -11.60 38.01 -8.43
N ARG A 44 -10.81 37.24 -7.66
CA ARG A 44 -9.50 37.66 -7.17
C ARG A 44 -8.51 37.99 -8.29
N LEU A 45 -8.49 37.21 -9.38
CA LEU A 45 -7.66 37.53 -10.55
C LEU A 45 -8.10 38.86 -11.20
N ILE A 46 -9.40 39.08 -11.36
CA ILE A 46 -9.92 40.33 -11.93
C ILE A 46 -9.62 41.52 -11.02
N GLU A 47 -9.76 41.39 -9.70
CA GLU A 47 -9.41 42.42 -8.70
C GLU A 47 -7.93 42.82 -8.77
N LYS A 48 -7.06 41.87 -9.13
CA LYS A 48 -5.64 42.13 -9.36
C LYS A 48 -5.33 42.78 -10.70
N GLY A 49 -6.32 42.96 -11.59
CA GLY A 49 -6.15 43.54 -12.91
C GLY A 49 -5.86 42.51 -14.01
N CYS A 50 -6.09 41.22 -13.79
CA CYS A 50 -5.95 40.21 -14.84
C CYS A 50 -7.12 40.25 -15.83
N ARG A 51 -6.88 39.69 -17.03
CA ARG A 51 -7.90 39.32 -18.01
C ARG A 51 -7.98 37.81 -18.10
N VAL A 52 -9.18 37.24 -18.11
CA VAL A 52 -9.34 35.77 -18.01
C VAL A 52 -10.05 35.22 -19.23
N GLN A 53 -9.44 34.19 -19.84
CA GLN A 53 -10.07 33.29 -20.79
C GLN A 53 -10.36 31.97 -20.11
N LEU A 54 -11.63 31.61 -19.96
CA LEU A 54 -12.08 30.46 -19.19
C LEU A 54 -12.83 29.49 -20.10
N ILE A 55 -12.37 28.24 -20.16
CA ILE A 55 -13.05 27.12 -20.79
C ILE A 55 -13.50 26.16 -19.69
N ILE A 56 -14.80 25.85 -19.68
CA ILE A 56 -15.39 24.89 -18.73
C ILE A 56 -16.22 23.82 -19.44
N ARG A 57 -16.43 22.68 -18.77
CA ARG A 57 -17.47 21.74 -19.19
C ARG A 57 -18.81 22.09 -18.56
N LEU A 58 -19.88 22.12 -19.36
CA LEU A 58 -21.26 22.09 -18.90
C LEU A 58 -21.63 20.65 -18.48
N GLY A 59 -21.15 20.26 -17.32
CA GLY A 59 -21.47 18.99 -16.69
C GLY A 59 -21.22 19.06 -15.19
N PHE A 60 -21.99 18.30 -14.42
CA PHE A 60 -21.82 18.20 -12.96
C PHE A 60 -20.36 17.85 -12.60
N PRO A 61 -19.74 18.47 -11.55
CA PRO A 61 -20.29 19.44 -10.60
C PRO A 61 -20.22 20.93 -11.02
N THR A 62 -20.01 21.31 -12.29
CA THR A 62 -19.91 22.73 -12.66
C THR A 62 -21.15 23.53 -12.23
N SER A 63 -20.98 24.54 -11.39
CA SER A 63 -22.08 25.27 -10.75
C SER A 63 -22.69 26.32 -11.70
N PRO A 64 -24.00 26.26 -12.00
CA PRO A 64 -24.68 27.31 -12.76
C PRO A 64 -24.53 28.69 -12.13
N ARG A 65 -24.54 28.77 -10.80
CA ARG A 65 -24.33 30.02 -10.06
C ARG A 65 -22.92 30.58 -10.29
N ALA A 66 -21.89 29.73 -10.28
CA ALA A 66 -20.52 30.19 -10.52
C ALA A 66 -20.35 30.75 -11.94
N ILE A 67 -21.01 30.12 -12.93
CA ILE A 67 -21.06 30.61 -14.32
C ILE A 67 -21.70 32.00 -14.38
N GLU A 68 -22.90 32.15 -13.80
CA GLU A 68 -23.62 33.44 -13.76
C GLU A 68 -22.75 34.55 -13.13
N GLU A 69 -22.03 34.25 -12.05
CA GLU A 69 -21.17 35.20 -11.37
C GLU A 69 -19.96 35.65 -12.20
N VAL A 70 -19.33 34.77 -12.98
CA VAL A 70 -18.16 35.16 -13.79
C VAL A 70 -18.53 35.82 -15.11
N MET A 71 -19.68 35.47 -15.69
CA MET A 71 -20.19 36.15 -16.89
C MET A 71 -20.54 37.61 -16.64
N ALA A 72 -20.82 37.99 -15.39
CA ALA A 72 -21.04 39.38 -15.00
C ALA A 72 -19.75 40.21 -14.88
N LEU A 73 -18.57 39.59 -14.99
CA LEU A 73 -17.29 40.27 -14.86
C LEU A 73 -16.81 40.81 -16.22
N PRO A 74 -16.37 42.07 -16.33
CA PRO A 74 -16.08 42.72 -17.63
C PRO A 74 -14.85 42.14 -18.35
N ASN A 75 -13.92 41.52 -17.61
CA ASN A 75 -12.64 41.03 -18.12
C ASN A 75 -12.58 39.48 -18.19
N VAL A 76 -13.73 38.82 -18.27
CA VAL A 76 -13.83 37.37 -18.41
C VAL A 76 -14.46 37.00 -19.74
N LYS A 77 -13.77 36.17 -20.51
CA LYS A 77 -14.30 35.52 -21.71
C LYS A 77 -14.56 34.05 -21.38
N LEU A 78 -15.80 33.61 -21.48
CA LEU A 78 -16.21 32.23 -21.18
C LEU A 78 -16.49 31.46 -22.48
N ARG A 79 -15.89 30.27 -22.60
CA ARG A 79 -16.25 29.25 -23.59
C ARG A 79 -16.61 27.94 -22.89
N VAL A 80 -17.37 27.09 -23.57
CA VAL A 80 -17.88 25.84 -23.00
C VAL A 80 -17.75 24.65 -23.95
N TYR A 81 -17.61 23.47 -23.34
CA TYR A 81 -17.87 22.18 -23.96
C TYR A 81 -18.99 21.44 -23.22
N SER A 82 -19.73 20.58 -23.90
CA SER A 82 -20.70 19.65 -23.28
C SER A 82 -20.20 18.20 -23.24
N ALA A 83 -19.16 17.88 -24.01
CA ALA A 83 -18.63 16.53 -24.13
C ALA A 83 -17.99 16.03 -22.84
N ARG A 84 -18.36 14.81 -22.39
CA ARG A 84 -17.80 14.17 -21.18
C ARG A 84 -16.29 13.91 -21.26
N SER A 85 -15.72 13.90 -22.46
CA SER A 85 -14.27 13.74 -22.70
C SER A 85 -13.46 14.99 -22.34
N PHE A 86 -14.06 16.19 -22.32
CA PHE A 86 -13.35 17.40 -21.92
C PHE A 86 -13.07 17.34 -20.41
N HIS A 87 -11.81 17.03 -20.06
CA HIS A 87 -11.38 16.91 -18.67
C HIS A 87 -9.99 17.52 -18.35
N PRO A 88 -9.49 18.56 -19.07
CA PRO A 88 -8.20 19.16 -18.71
C PRO A 88 -8.27 19.85 -17.33
N LYS A 89 -7.10 20.12 -16.77
CA LYS A 89 -6.86 21.05 -15.65
C LYS A 89 -5.57 21.82 -15.96
N LEU A 90 -5.72 22.88 -16.74
CA LEU A 90 -4.63 23.68 -17.26
C LEU A 90 -4.89 25.15 -16.91
N PHE A 91 -3.86 25.81 -16.39
CA PHE A 91 -3.86 27.23 -16.06
C PHE A 91 -2.59 27.86 -16.59
N ILE A 92 -2.67 28.88 -17.43
CA ILE A 92 -1.50 29.57 -17.99
C ILE A 92 -1.60 31.05 -17.58
N PHE A 93 -0.52 31.58 -17.04
CA PHE A 93 -0.42 32.96 -16.56
C PHE A 93 0.57 33.72 -17.45
N GLY A 94 0.04 34.51 -18.37
CA GLY A 94 0.82 35.25 -19.36
C GLY A 94 1.62 34.32 -20.26
N SER A 95 2.85 34.73 -20.56
CA SER A 95 3.83 33.99 -21.37
C SER A 95 4.83 33.19 -20.53
N ASP A 96 4.64 33.11 -19.21
CA ASP A 96 5.75 32.85 -18.29
C ASP A 96 5.60 31.55 -17.52
N ILE A 97 4.36 31.12 -17.21
CA ILE A 97 4.14 29.95 -16.36
C ILE A 97 2.80 29.26 -16.61
N ALA A 98 2.85 27.94 -16.71
CA ALA A 98 1.70 27.05 -16.78
C ALA A 98 1.61 26.21 -15.50
N LEU A 99 0.40 25.90 -15.05
CA LEU A 99 0.10 24.95 -13.99
C LEU A 99 -0.69 23.79 -14.57
N VAL A 100 -0.23 22.58 -14.30
CA VAL A 100 -0.85 21.33 -14.77
C VAL A 100 -0.96 20.36 -13.61
N GLY A 101 -2.10 19.67 -13.49
CA GLY A 101 -2.28 18.72 -12.40
C GLY A 101 -3.67 18.13 -12.29
N SER A 102 -4.04 17.74 -11.07
CA SER A 102 -5.34 17.14 -10.76
C SER A 102 -6.45 18.16 -10.41
N ALA A 103 -6.07 19.41 -10.10
CA ALA A 103 -6.97 20.40 -9.51
C ALA A 103 -7.91 21.05 -10.53
N ASN A 104 -9.21 20.78 -10.43
CA ASN A 104 -10.25 21.58 -11.10
C ASN A 104 -10.48 22.90 -10.32
N LEU A 105 -11.23 23.87 -10.89
CA LEU A 105 -11.66 25.08 -10.18
C LEU A 105 -12.87 24.81 -9.27
N THR A 106 -12.72 23.88 -8.33
CA THR A 106 -13.73 23.61 -7.30
C THR A 106 -13.21 24.03 -5.93
N HIS A 107 -14.12 24.41 -5.02
CA HIS A 107 -13.71 24.85 -3.68
C HIS A 107 -12.85 23.77 -2.98
N ALA A 108 -13.27 22.50 -3.06
CA ALA A 108 -12.52 21.42 -2.46
C ALA A 108 -11.11 21.29 -3.05
N ALA A 109 -10.96 21.26 -4.38
CA ALA A 109 -9.66 21.13 -5.06
C ALA A 109 -8.70 22.30 -4.76
N ILE A 110 -9.21 23.53 -4.77
CA ILE A 110 -8.38 24.73 -4.59
C ILE A 110 -7.89 24.88 -3.14
N TRP A 111 -8.69 24.45 -2.17
CA TRP A 111 -8.45 24.76 -0.76
C TRP A 111 -8.12 23.55 0.13
N SER A 112 -8.49 22.32 -0.25
CA SER A 112 -8.50 21.22 0.73
C SER A 112 -8.20 19.80 0.23
N ASN A 113 -8.56 19.41 -0.99
CA ASN A 113 -8.35 18.04 -1.47
C ASN A 113 -6.86 17.73 -1.63
N GLN A 114 -6.52 16.45 -1.68
CA GLN A 114 -5.16 16.04 -2.07
C GLN A 114 -5.02 16.23 -3.56
N GLU A 115 -4.45 17.37 -3.93
CA GLU A 115 -4.12 17.69 -5.31
C GLU A 115 -2.62 17.45 -5.55
N VAL A 116 -2.24 17.32 -6.81
CA VAL A 116 -0.86 17.44 -7.26
C VAL A 116 -0.88 18.34 -8.47
N VAL A 117 -0.35 19.54 -8.32
CA VAL A 117 -0.21 20.53 -9.38
C VAL A 117 1.25 20.92 -9.47
N VAL A 118 1.81 20.89 -10.68
CA VAL A 118 3.17 21.34 -10.95
C VAL A 118 3.14 22.65 -11.72
N SER A 119 4.14 23.50 -11.50
CA SER A 119 4.39 24.66 -12.34
C SER A 119 5.46 24.35 -13.39
N ILE A 120 5.23 24.83 -14.60
CA ILE A 120 6.11 24.72 -15.77
C ILE A 120 6.38 26.15 -16.25
N ASP A 121 7.63 26.60 -16.18
CA ASP A 121 8.03 27.93 -16.62
C ASP A 121 8.27 28.00 -18.14
N SER A 122 8.42 29.21 -18.67
CA SER A 122 8.58 29.48 -20.10
C SER A 122 9.88 28.98 -20.72
N GLU A 123 10.91 28.67 -19.92
CA GLU A 123 12.16 28.11 -20.43
C GLU A 123 12.04 26.60 -20.70
N ASP A 124 11.00 25.97 -20.18
CA ASP A 124 10.67 24.58 -20.46
C ASP A 124 9.95 24.46 -21.81
N GLU A 125 10.48 23.62 -22.72
CA GLU A 125 9.91 23.41 -24.05
C GLU A 125 8.42 22.99 -24.01
N ARG A 126 7.98 22.34 -22.93
CA ARG A 126 6.59 21.92 -22.74
C ARG A 126 5.63 23.10 -22.56
N PHE A 127 6.11 24.27 -22.14
CA PHE A 127 5.25 25.45 -21.98
C PHE A 127 4.61 25.85 -23.32
N ALA A 128 5.39 25.87 -24.39
CA ALA A 128 4.90 26.20 -25.73
C ALA A 128 3.83 25.20 -26.20
N GLU A 129 4.05 23.91 -25.97
CA GLU A 129 3.05 22.87 -26.27
C GLU A 129 1.76 23.06 -25.48
N LEU A 130 1.84 23.40 -24.18
CA LEU A 130 0.67 23.65 -23.34
C LEU A 130 -0.12 24.87 -23.81
N ALA A 131 0.56 25.92 -24.26
CA ALA A 131 -0.09 27.09 -24.86
C ALA A 131 -0.83 26.71 -26.15
N MET A 132 -0.20 25.93 -27.04
CA MET A 132 -0.85 25.43 -28.26
C MET A 132 -2.07 24.56 -27.94
N VAL A 133 -1.98 23.68 -26.95
CA VAL A 133 -3.11 22.85 -26.50
C VAL A 133 -4.26 23.72 -25.98
N PHE A 134 -3.96 24.80 -25.23
CA PHE A 134 -5.00 25.73 -24.81
C PHE A 134 -5.67 26.41 -26.01
N ASP A 135 -4.88 26.87 -26.99
CA ASP A 135 -5.42 27.53 -28.19
C ASP A 135 -6.32 26.59 -29.00
N GLU A 136 -5.94 25.32 -29.17
CA GLU A 136 -6.77 24.30 -29.80
C GLU A 136 -8.10 24.11 -29.06
N TYR A 137 -8.05 24.01 -27.72
CA TYR A 137 -9.27 23.93 -26.91
C TYR A 137 -10.12 25.17 -27.03
N TRP A 138 -9.49 26.35 -27.03
CA TRP A 138 -10.17 27.62 -27.13
C TRP A 138 -10.93 27.67 -28.45
N GLU A 139 -10.26 27.47 -29.59
CA GLU A 139 -10.86 27.54 -30.92
C GLU A 139 -12.00 26.55 -31.15
N GLY A 140 -11.92 25.35 -30.58
CA GLY A 140 -13.02 24.37 -30.65
C GLY A 140 -14.19 24.64 -29.70
N ALA A 141 -14.05 25.55 -28.72
CA ALA A 141 -15.05 25.76 -27.68
C ALA A 141 -16.08 26.83 -28.08
N GLU A 142 -17.33 26.63 -27.64
CA GLU A 142 -18.44 27.52 -28.00
C GLU A 142 -18.66 28.61 -26.94
N VAL A 143 -19.14 29.79 -27.35
CA VAL A 143 -19.68 30.78 -26.40
C VAL A 143 -21.06 30.29 -25.94
N PRO A 144 -21.30 30.11 -24.62
CA PRO A 144 -22.57 29.56 -24.15
C PRO A 144 -23.74 30.51 -24.43
N THR A 145 -24.85 29.98 -24.94
CA THR A 145 -26.09 30.75 -25.11
C THR A 145 -26.91 30.77 -23.81
N GLN A 146 -27.78 31.76 -23.66
CA GLN A 146 -28.68 31.86 -22.50
C GLN A 146 -29.59 30.63 -22.36
N ASP A 147 -30.06 30.09 -23.49
CA ASP A 147 -30.89 28.88 -23.50
C ASP A 147 -30.11 27.63 -23.07
N GLN A 148 -28.86 27.47 -23.52
CA GLN A 148 -27.98 26.38 -23.07
C GLN A 148 -27.75 26.44 -21.55
N LEU A 149 -27.48 27.63 -20.99
CA LEU A 149 -27.26 27.80 -19.56
C LEU A 149 -28.52 27.56 -18.73
N LYS A 150 -29.69 28.02 -19.21
CA LYS A 150 -30.98 27.77 -18.56
C LYS A 150 -31.32 26.28 -18.52
N LEU A 151 -31.14 25.57 -19.63
CA LEU A 151 -31.32 24.12 -19.70
C LEU A 151 -30.34 23.40 -18.76
N TYR A 152 -29.06 23.80 -18.78
CA TYR A 152 -28.05 23.22 -17.90
C TYR A 152 -28.41 23.39 -16.41
N LYS A 153 -28.90 24.57 -16.00
CA LYS A 153 -29.34 24.84 -14.62
C LYS A 153 -30.48 23.92 -14.18
N GLN A 154 -31.42 23.60 -15.07
CA GLN A 154 -32.50 22.65 -14.81
C GLN A 154 -31.98 21.21 -14.69
N LEU A 155 -31.05 20.80 -15.57
CA LEU A 155 -30.45 19.47 -15.49
C LEU A 155 -29.63 19.30 -14.21
N TYR A 156 -28.86 20.32 -13.83
CA TYR A 156 -28.02 20.33 -12.63
C TYR A 156 -28.82 20.07 -11.34
N SER A 157 -30.01 20.68 -11.18
CA SER A 157 -30.84 20.48 -9.99
C SER A 157 -31.41 19.06 -9.87
N ASN A 158 -31.61 18.37 -11.00
CA ASN A 158 -31.99 16.96 -11.01
C ASN A 158 -30.83 16.04 -10.62
N PHE A 159 -29.62 16.33 -11.10
CA PHE A 159 -28.42 15.55 -10.76
C PHE A 159 -28.01 15.67 -9.30
N SER A 160 -28.13 16.86 -8.70
CA SER A 160 -27.80 17.09 -7.28
C SER A 160 -28.57 16.14 -6.34
N LYS A 161 -29.82 15.79 -6.67
CA LYS A 161 -30.60 14.82 -5.87
C LYS A 161 -30.09 13.38 -5.97
N LEU A 162 -29.44 13.02 -7.08
CA LEU A 162 -28.83 11.69 -7.27
C LEU A 162 -27.45 11.60 -6.60
N GLU A 163 -26.74 12.72 -6.51
CA GLU A 163 -25.47 12.81 -5.80
C GLU A 163 -25.63 12.55 -4.30
N ASP A 164 -26.66 13.11 -3.66
CA ASP A 164 -26.95 12.85 -2.24
C ASP A 164 -26.99 11.33 -1.93
N ALA A 165 -27.52 10.53 -2.86
CA ALA A 165 -27.55 9.07 -2.73
C ALA A 165 -26.17 8.41 -2.96
N ALA A 166 -25.37 8.94 -3.88
CA ALA A 166 -24.02 8.45 -4.14
C ALA A 166 -23.06 8.78 -2.97
N ASP A 167 -23.19 9.96 -2.39
CA ASP A 167 -22.43 10.40 -1.22
C ASP A 167 -22.79 9.58 0.01
N ALA A 168 -24.09 9.28 0.22
CA ALA A 168 -24.52 8.38 1.29
C ALA A 168 -23.90 6.98 1.15
N LEU A 169 -23.79 6.46 -0.07
CA LEU A 169 -23.11 5.18 -0.33
C LEU A 169 -21.60 5.26 -0.06
N ALA A 170 -20.94 6.36 -0.46
CA ALA A 170 -19.53 6.58 -0.20
C ALA A 170 -19.23 6.68 1.31
N GLU A 171 -20.12 7.34 2.07
CA GLU A 171 -20.03 7.43 3.53
C GLU A 171 -20.25 6.07 4.19
N ASP A 172 -21.24 5.29 3.78
CA ASP A 172 -21.45 3.91 4.27
C ASP A 172 -20.22 3.03 3.98
N ALA A 173 -19.65 3.13 2.77
CA ALA A 173 -18.43 2.42 2.41
C ALA A 173 -17.24 2.85 3.29
N ALA A 174 -17.04 4.15 3.50
CA ALA A 174 -15.97 4.66 4.37
C ALA A 174 -16.14 4.20 5.83
N ASN A 175 -17.38 4.15 6.33
CA ASN A 175 -17.68 3.67 7.68
C ASN A 175 -17.40 2.18 7.83
N LYS A 176 -17.76 1.36 6.83
CA LYS A 176 -17.56 -0.09 6.85
C LYS A 176 -16.11 -0.51 6.60
N LEU A 177 -15.42 0.17 5.70
CA LEU A 177 -14.02 -0.14 5.33
C LEU A 177 -13.00 0.52 6.26
N GLY A 178 -13.45 1.43 7.12
CA GLY A 178 -12.61 2.23 8.00
C GLY A 178 -11.98 3.38 7.23
N ASN A 179 -12.58 4.57 7.30
CA ASN A 179 -12.17 5.77 6.57
C ASN A 179 -10.63 5.97 6.61
N THR A 180 -9.98 5.84 5.47
CA THR A 180 -8.51 5.92 5.34
C THR A 180 -8.12 7.08 4.43
N ALA A 181 -7.39 8.06 4.95
CA ALA A 181 -6.76 9.11 4.13
C ALA A 181 -5.25 9.23 4.44
N PRO A 182 -4.42 9.66 3.48
CA PRO A 182 -3.04 10.04 3.78
C PRO A 182 -2.99 11.20 4.79
N ALA A 183 -2.04 11.15 5.72
CA ALA A 183 -1.94 12.07 6.87
C ALA A 183 -1.71 13.55 6.50
N ASN A 184 -1.49 13.83 5.22
CA ASN A 184 -1.03 15.11 4.70
C ASN A 184 -2.10 16.21 4.79
N ILE A 185 -3.36 15.85 5.03
CA ILE A 185 -4.45 16.76 5.38
C ILE A 185 -4.95 16.38 6.78
N ASN A 186 -4.74 17.26 7.75
CA ASN A 186 -5.31 17.10 9.08
C ASN A 186 -6.82 17.36 9.06
N ARG A 187 -7.62 16.38 8.63
CA ARG A 187 -9.09 16.41 8.73
C ARG A 187 -9.60 15.96 10.12
N GLY A 188 -8.80 16.11 11.17
CA GLY A 188 -9.23 15.78 12.54
C GLY A 188 -9.72 14.33 12.72
N GLU A 189 -9.29 13.39 11.86
CA GLU A 189 -9.81 12.03 11.86
C GLU A 189 -9.46 11.29 13.15
N LYS A 190 -10.40 10.45 13.62
CA LYS A 190 -10.22 9.61 14.81
C LYS A 190 -8.94 8.78 14.64
N LYS A 191 -8.02 8.89 15.61
CA LYS A 191 -6.82 8.04 15.68
C LYS A 191 -7.25 6.58 15.60
N ARG A 192 -6.76 5.86 14.59
CA ARG A 192 -6.98 4.42 14.46
C ARG A 192 -6.56 3.70 15.75
N GLY A 193 -7.33 2.71 16.16
CA GLY A 193 -6.96 1.84 17.28
C GLY A 193 -5.60 1.17 17.05
N GLN A 194 -4.79 1.03 18.09
CA GLN A 194 -3.44 0.46 18.02
C GLN A 194 -3.40 -0.91 17.33
N GLN A 195 -4.43 -1.74 17.51
CA GLN A 195 -4.56 -3.05 16.87
C GLN A 195 -4.73 -2.97 15.35
N SER A 196 -5.51 -2.00 14.84
CA SER A 196 -5.73 -1.80 13.40
C SER A 196 -4.48 -1.24 12.70
N LEU A 197 -3.76 -0.34 13.37
CA LEU A 197 -2.46 0.14 12.89
C LEU A 197 -1.42 -0.98 12.84
N PHE A 198 -1.36 -1.82 13.89
CA PHE A 198 -0.47 -2.97 13.90
C PHE A 198 -0.81 -3.94 12.76
N LEU A 199 -2.07 -4.35 12.61
CA LEU A 199 -2.49 -5.29 11.58
C LEU A 199 -2.16 -4.76 10.18
N SER A 200 -2.40 -3.47 9.93
CA SER A 200 -2.04 -2.83 8.66
C SER A 200 -0.54 -2.85 8.41
N HIS A 201 0.27 -2.53 9.42
CA HIS A 201 1.73 -2.59 9.29
C HIS A 201 2.22 -4.02 9.08
N PHE A 202 1.67 -4.99 9.81
CA PHE A 202 1.99 -6.40 9.68
C PHE A 202 1.65 -6.92 8.28
N ARG A 203 0.46 -6.61 7.75
CA ARG A 203 0.06 -6.93 6.37
C ARG A 203 1.05 -6.40 5.34
N LYS A 204 1.44 -5.12 5.45
CA LYS A 204 2.41 -4.49 4.54
C LYS A 204 3.78 -5.15 4.60
N ALA A 205 4.34 -5.29 5.81
CA ALA A 205 5.66 -5.90 5.99
C ALA A 205 5.71 -7.37 5.55
N TYR A 206 4.62 -8.13 5.79
CA TYR A 206 4.52 -9.50 5.34
C TYR A 206 4.41 -9.58 3.80
N GLN A 207 3.58 -8.73 3.18
CA GLN A 207 3.46 -8.63 1.72
C GLN A 207 4.81 -8.28 1.06
N GLU A 208 5.53 -7.31 1.59
CA GLU A 208 6.89 -6.95 1.13
C GLU A 208 7.85 -8.15 1.24
N GLY A 209 7.79 -8.88 2.36
CA GLY A 209 8.60 -10.08 2.59
C GLY A 209 8.28 -11.22 1.62
N VAL A 210 6.99 -11.48 1.35
CA VAL A 210 6.55 -12.50 0.39
C VAL A 210 6.99 -12.14 -1.02
N ALA A 211 6.79 -10.89 -1.45
CA ALA A 211 7.20 -10.43 -2.78
C ALA A 211 8.72 -10.54 -2.99
N ALA A 212 9.52 -10.26 -1.96
CA ALA A 212 10.97 -10.43 -2.00
C ALA A 212 11.39 -11.91 -1.99
N PHE A 213 10.71 -12.75 -1.21
CA PHE A 213 10.93 -14.20 -1.22
C PHE A 213 10.64 -14.80 -2.60
N ASP A 214 9.59 -14.32 -3.29
CA ASP A 214 9.21 -14.78 -4.62
C ASP A 214 10.28 -14.53 -5.68
N ILE A 215 11.15 -13.52 -5.50
CA ILE A 215 12.33 -13.33 -6.36
C ILE A 215 13.25 -14.55 -6.22
N ILE A 216 13.59 -14.96 -5.00
CA ILE A 216 14.41 -16.15 -4.75
C ILE A 216 13.73 -17.39 -5.29
N ARG A 217 12.43 -17.58 -5.00
CA ARG A 217 11.64 -18.72 -5.46
C ARG A 217 11.68 -18.87 -6.98
N LYS A 218 11.50 -17.78 -7.73
CA LYS A 218 11.55 -17.80 -9.20
C LYS A 218 12.90 -18.25 -9.73
N VAL A 219 13.99 -17.70 -9.20
CA VAL A 219 15.35 -18.10 -9.61
C VAL A 219 15.64 -19.55 -9.24
N TYR A 220 15.18 -19.98 -8.06
CA TYR A 220 15.30 -21.37 -7.61
C TYR A 220 14.56 -22.33 -8.55
N GLN A 221 13.30 -22.04 -8.89
CA GLN A 221 12.51 -22.83 -9.82
C GLN A 221 13.12 -22.86 -11.23
N ALA A 222 13.59 -21.71 -11.72
CA ALA A 222 14.24 -21.61 -13.03
C ALA A 222 15.52 -22.45 -13.12
N SER A 223 16.20 -22.69 -12.00
CA SER A 223 17.38 -23.55 -11.96
C SER A 223 17.09 -25.04 -12.22
N GLY A 224 15.81 -25.45 -12.13
CA GLY A 224 15.39 -26.85 -12.27
C GLY A 224 15.90 -27.80 -11.18
N TYR A 225 16.58 -27.26 -10.16
CA TYR A 225 17.21 -28.04 -9.12
C TYR A 225 16.31 -28.21 -7.90
N ARG A 226 16.39 -29.40 -7.31
CA ARG A 226 15.83 -29.75 -6.00
C ARG A 226 16.84 -30.59 -5.24
N LYS A 227 17.11 -30.23 -3.99
CA LYS A 227 17.91 -31.02 -3.06
C LYS A 227 17.11 -32.24 -2.59
N VAL A 228 15.79 -32.07 -2.40
CA VAL A 228 14.85 -33.15 -2.08
C VAL A 228 13.60 -33.01 -2.93
N ASP A 229 13.05 -34.15 -3.37
CA ASP A 229 11.86 -34.20 -4.23
C ASP A 229 10.65 -33.47 -3.63
N GLU A 230 9.84 -32.85 -4.50
CA GLU A 230 8.67 -32.06 -4.10
C GLU A 230 7.60 -32.87 -3.38
N THR A 231 7.47 -34.15 -3.69
CA THR A 231 6.51 -35.05 -3.04
C THR A 231 6.83 -35.29 -1.56
N VAL A 232 8.08 -35.07 -1.16
CA VAL A 232 8.56 -35.27 0.21
C VAL A 232 8.44 -33.97 1.02
N ILE A 233 8.88 -32.85 0.44
CA ILE A 233 8.88 -31.54 1.13
C ILE A 233 8.57 -30.40 0.14
N PRO A 234 7.71 -29.44 0.51
CA PRO A 234 7.39 -28.33 -0.36
C PRO A 234 8.61 -27.43 -0.57
N LEU A 235 8.73 -26.89 -1.78
CA LEU A 235 9.87 -26.06 -2.20
C LEU A 235 10.13 -24.89 -1.24
N ARG A 236 9.08 -24.28 -0.67
CA ARG A 236 9.23 -23.16 0.28
C ARG A 236 10.09 -23.49 1.50
N LEU A 237 10.07 -24.74 1.99
CA LEU A 237 10.86 -25.16 3.16
C LEU A 237 12.31 -25.51 2.78
N GLU A 238 12.52 -25.98 1.56
CA GLU A 238 13.86 -26.12 1.00
C GLU A 238 14.51 -24.73 0.80
N ILE A 239 13.75 -23.75 0.27
CA ILE A 239 14.21 -22.37 0.16
C ILE A 239 14.47 -21.76 1.54
N ASP A 240 13.65 -22.06 2.56
CA ASP A 240 13.90 -21.62 3.93
C ASP A 240 15.25 -22.14 4.49
N SER A 241 15.59 -23.38 4.15
CA SER A 241 16.89 -23.98 4.50
C SER A 241 18.03 -23.38 3.67
N PHE A 242 17.82 -23.10 2.39
CA PHE A 242 18.74 -22.34 1.56
C PHE A 242 19.00 -20.93 2.14
N ILE A 243 17.97 -20.24 2.61
CA ILE A 243 18.09 -18.94 3.31
C ILE A 243 18.94 -19.09 4.58
N SER A 244 18.82 -20.20 5.30
CA SER A 244 19.68 -20.50 6.46
C SER A 244 21.15 -20.67 6.05
N PHE A 245 21.39 -21.40 4.96
CA PHE A 245 22.72 -21.52 4.38
C PHE A 245 23.30 -20.16 3.98
N VAL A 246 22.53 -19.32 3.28
CA VAL A 246 22.97 -17.98 2.89
C VAL A 246 23.26 -17.14 4.13
N ARG A 247 22.40 -17.19 5.16
CA ARG A 247 22.62 -16.49 6.42
C ARG A 247 23.92 -16.89 7.10
N GLU A 248 24.22 -18.18 7.15
CA GLU A 248 25.37 -18.72 7.88
C GLU A 248 26.69 -18.62 7.10
N LYS A 249 26.65 -18.76 5.77
CA LYS A 249 27.86 -18.87 4.94
C LYS A 249 28.21 -17.61 4.17
N VAL A 250 27.27 -16.66 4.06
CA VAL A 250 27.43 -15.48 3.18
C VAL A 250 27.01 -14.19 3.90
N ALA A 251 25.75 -14.11 4.33
CA ALA A 251 25.17 -12.95 4.99
C ALA A 251 25.39 -12.97 6.52
N VAL A 252 26.65 -13.16 6.93
CA VAL A 252 27.06 -13.32 8.34
C VAL A 252 26.91 -12.01 9.13
N GLY A 253 26.46 -12.11 10.39
CA GLY A 253 26.33 -10.95 11.27
C GLY A 253 25.33 -9.92 10.75
N GLU A 254 25.71 -8.65 10.74
CA GLU A 254 24.84 -7.55 10.28
C GLU A 254 25.23 -7.02 8.88
N SER A 255 25.87 -7.84 8.06
CA SER A 255 26.28 -7.46 6.68
C SER A 255 25.12 -7.06 5.76
N TRP A 256 23.87 -7.38 6.14
CA TRP A 256 22.66 -6.95 5.44
C TRP A 256 22.38 -5.45 5.58
N GLU A 257 22.87 -4.79 6.64
CA GLU A 257 22.59 -3.36 6.90
C GLU A 257 23.22 -2.46 5.83
N SER A 258 24.44 -2.81 5.41
CA SER A 258 25.21 -2.08 4.40
C SER A 258 24.99 -2.57 2.97
N ALA A 259 24.15 -3.60 2.77
CA ALA A 259 23.89 -4.14 1.44
C ALA A 259 23.15 -3.13 0.54
N MET A 260 23.54 -3.06 -0.73
CA MET A 260 22.88 -2.22 -1.73
C MET A 260 21.48 -2.76 -2.06
N ILE A 261 20.52 -1.85 -2.28
CA ILE A 261 19.20 -2.21 -2.82
C ILE A 261 19.34 -2.52 -4.31
N ARG A 262 18.76 -3.62 -4.76
CA ARG A 262 18.89 -4.16 -6.12
C ARG A 262 17.52 -4.44 -6.73
N THR A 263 17.42 -4.23 -8.04
CA THR A 263 16.29 -4.71 -8.85
C THR A 263 16.28 -6.25 -8.93
N PRO A 264 15.15 -6.90 -9.25
CA PRO A 264 15.11 -8.35 -9.40
C PRO A 264 16.14 -8.91 -10.40
N ALA A 265 16.37 -8.21 -11.51
CA ALA A 265 17.36 -8.60 -12.53
C ALA A 265 18.80 -8.57 -12.00
N GLU A 266 19.12 -7.62 -11.09
CA GLU A 266 20.43 -7.54 -10.44
C GLU A 266 20.58 -8.57 -9.31
N GLN A 267 19.47 -9.03 -8.71
CA GLN A 267 19.47 -10.07 -7.68
C GLN A 267 19.66 -11.48 -8.27
N GLU A 268 19.09 -11.73 -9.45
CA GLU A 268 19.10 -13.03 -10.12
C GLU A 268 20.49 -13.68 -10.25
N PRO A 269 21.54 -13.02 -10.76
CA PRO A 269 22.86 -13.64 -10.86
C PRO A 269 23.45 -13.98 -9.48
N LEU A 270 23.24 -13.13 -8.47
CA LEU A 270 23.70 -13.38 -7.10
C LEU A 270 23.00 -14.60 -6.50
N ILE A 271 21.68 -14.70 -6.67
CA ILE A 271 20.89 -15.82 -6.18
C ILE A 271 21.28 -17.11 -6.90
N THR A 272 21.53 -17.05 -8.21
CA THR A 272 21.97 -18.20 -9.03
C THR A 272 23.30 -18.75 -8.53
N GLU A 273 24.30 -17.89 -8.30
CA GLU A 273 25.60 -18.31 -7.75
C GLU A 273 25.45 -18.99 -6.38
N LEU A 274 24.59 -18.43 -5.51
CA LEU A 274 24.33 -19.00 -4.19
C LEU A 274 23.62 -20.36 -4.28
N ILE A 275 22.68 -20.50 -5.22
CA ILE A 275 22.02 -21.78 -5.49
C ILE A 275 23.04 -22.81 -5.96
N ASP A 276 23.96 -22.46 -6.86
CA ASP A 276 24.99 -23.40 -7.33
C ASP A 276 25.91 -23.87 -6.19
N ARG A 277 26.26 -22.98 -5.26
CA ARG A 277 26.99 -23.34 -4.04
C ARG A 277 26.16 -24.24 -3.12
N TRP A 278 24.87 -23.96 -2.97
CA TRP A 278 23.94 -24.77 -2.18
C TRP A 278 23.79 -26.20 -2.74
N LYS A 279 23.75 -26.36 -4.07
CA LYS A 279 23.65 -27.67 -4.74
C LYS A 279 24.71 -28.65 -4.27
N VAL A 280 25.95 -28.19 -4.18
CA VAL A 280 27.12 -29.02 -3.86
C VAL A 280 27.48 -29.03 -2.38
N THR A 281 26.75 -28.28 -1.55
CA THR A 281 26.99 -28.23 -0.10
C THR A 281 26.02 -29.17 0.62
N PRO A 282 26.50 -30.21 1.31
CA PRO A 282 25.67 -31.01 2.22
C PRO A 282 25.10 -30.12 3.32
N TRP A 283 23.83 -30.34 3.66
CA TRP A 283 23.17 -29.61 4.76
C TRP A 283 22.38 -30.59 5.63
N PRO A 284 23.07 -31.37 6.49
CA PRO A 284 22.47 -32.45 7.29
C PRO A 284 21.27 -32.00 8.13
N HIS A 285 21.26 -30.75 8.60
CA HIS A 285 20.10 -30.22 9.31
C HIS A 285 18.83 -30.20 8.43
N PHE A 286 18.95 -29.90 7.14
CA PHE A 286 17.83 -29.99 6.21
C PHE A 286 17.57 -31.45 5.81
N GLU A 287 18.61 -32.12 5.30
CA GLU A 287 18.53 -33.44 4.66
C GLU A 287 18.13 -34.54 5.65
N ASP A 288 18.68 -34.52 6.86
CA ASP A 288 18.43 -35.57 7.86
C ASP A 288 17.32 -35.17 8.83
N LYS A 289 17.38 -33.97 9.42
CA LYS A 289 16.45 -33.58 10.48
C LYS A 289 15.14 -33.01 9.94
N ILE A 290 15.19 -32.01 9.06
CA ILE A 290 13.97 -31.37 8.57
C ILE A 290 13.14 -32.35 7.75
N VAL A 291 13.77 -33.00 6.77
CA VAL A 291 13.09 -33.85 5.80
C VAL A 291 12.60 -35.16 6.42
N ASN A 292 13.42 -35.85 7.23
CA ASN A 292 13.06 -37.18 7.72
C ASN A 292 12.35 -37.18 9.08
N GLU A 293 12.53 -36.14 9.91
CA GLU A 293 12.00 -36.12 11.27
C GLU A 293 10.98 -35.00 11.51
N ASN A 294 11.39 -33.75 11.33
CA ASN A 294 10.60 -32.58 11.75
C ASN A 294 9.37 -32.38 10.88
N TYR A 295 9.53 -32.34 9.55
CA TYR A 295 8.41 -32.08 8.65
C TYR A 295 7.34 -33.18 8.72
N PRO A 296 7.69 -34.48 8.68
CA PRO A 296 6.69 -35.55 8.86
C PRO A 296 5.99 -35.51 10.21
N ARG A 297 6.71 -35.20 11.30
CA ARG A 297 6.12 -35.06 12.65
C ARG A 297 5.13 -33.92 12.71
N LEU A 298 5.52 -32.74 12.23
CA LEU A 298 4.66 -31.57 12.22
C LEU A 298 3.42 -31.81 11.35
N LYS A 299 3.60 -32.37 10.14
CA LYS A 299 2.49 -32.70 9.23
C LYS A 299 1.52 -33.68 9.86
N ARG A 300 1.99 -34.65 10.65
CA ARG A 300 1.12 -35.59 11.37
C ARG A 300 0.24 -34.85 12.37
N VAL A 301 0.82 -34.03 13.25
CA VAL A 301 0.07 -33.33 14.32
C VAL A 301 -0.89 -32.29 13.72
N PHE A 302 -0.43 -31.51 12.75
CA PHE A 302 -1.15 -30.37 12.18
C PHE A 302 -1.90 -30.70 10.87
N ALA A 303 -2.12 -31.98 10.56
CA ALA A 303 -2.76 -32.41 9.31
C ALA A 303 -4.17 -31.83 9.12
N SER A 304 -4.93 -31.72 10.20
CA SER A 304 -6.33 -31.26 10.20
C SER A 304 -6.72 -30.69 11.56
N VAL A 305 -7.88 -30.02 11.63
CA VAL A 305 -8.49 -29.58 12.89
C VAL A 305 -8.65 -30.75 13.86
N ASP A 306 -9.14 -31.89 13.38
CA ASP A 306 -9.37 -33.08 14.22
C ASP A 306 -8.06 -33.64 14.76
N SER A 307 -7.02 -33.73 13.93
CA SER A 307 -5.70 -34.20 14.34
C SER A 307 -5.12 -33.34 15.48
N ILE A 308 -5.20 -32.02 15.36
CA ILE A 308 -4.72 -31.09 16.40
C ILE A 308 -5.53 -31.27 17.69
N LYS A 309 -6.85 -31.44 17.57
CA LYS A 309 -7.74 -31.62 18.72
C LYS A 309 -7.54 -32.98 19.41
N SER A 310 -7.18 -34.02 18.66
CA SER A 310 -6.96 -35.37 19.20
C SER A 310 -5.55 -35.63 19.73
N ALA A 311 -4.55 -34.84 19.29
CA ALA A 311 -3.18 -35.00 19.75
C ALA A 311 -3.08 -34.81 21.26
N ASP A 312 -2.34 -35.66 21.96
CA ASP A 312 -2.09 -35.46 23.40
C ASP A 312 -1.13 -34.28 23.65
N ASP A 313 -0.98 -33.86 24.91
CA ASP A 313 -0.15 -32.69 25.25
C ASP A 313 1.34 -32.90 24.92
N SER A 314 1.79 -34.16 24.88
CA SER A 314 3.15 -34.53 24.53
C SER A 314 3.35 -34.45 23.01
N GLU A 315 2.45 -35.02 22.24
CA GLU A 315 2.46 -35.00 20.77
C GLU A 315 2.33 -33.57 20.24
N LEU A 316 1.42 -32.78 20.81
CA LEU A 316 1.24 -31.37 20.42
C LEU A 316 2.52 -30.57 20.68
N PHE A 317 3.15 -30.74 21.84
CA PHE A 317 4.40 -30.08 22.16
C PHE A 317 5.52 -30.53 21.22
N ASP A 318 5.65 -31.83 20.97
CA ASP A 318 6.70 -32.38 20.12
C ASP A 318 6.53 -31.96 18.65
N GLY A 319 5.29 -31.73 18.22
CA GLY A 319 4.96 -31.08 16.94
C GLY A 319 5.38 -29.61 16.90
N LEU A 320 5.06 -28.82 17.94
CA LEU A 320 5.49 -27.42 18.03
C LEU A 320 7.02 -27.28 18.16
N ALA A 321 7.68 -28.25 18.79
CA ALA A 321 9.13 -28.33 18.96
C ALA A 321 9.89 -28.58 17.65
N THR A 322 9.21 -28.77 16.52
CA THR A 322 9.86 -28.76 15.21
C THR A 322 10.13 -27.34 14.70
N LEU A 323 9.40 -26.34 15.23
CA LEU A 323 9.61 -24.93 14.90
C LEU A 323 10.88 -24.45 15.60
N HIS A 324 11.75 -23.77 14.87
CA HIS A 324 13.02 -23.29 15.39
C HIS A 324 12.81 -22.29 16.52
N SER A 325 11.92 -21.32 16.31
CA SER A 325 11.64 -20.28 17.30
C SER A 325 11.00 -20.83 18.58
N PHE A 326 10.35 -21.99 18.52
CA PHE A 326 9.73 -22.64 19.67
C PHE A 326 10.70 -23.61 20.37
N TYR A 327 11.45 -24.40 19.62
CA TYR A 327 12.43 -25.34 20.16
C TYR A 327 13.50 -24.62 20.96
N ASP A 328 14.16 -23.62 20.37
CA ASP A 328 15.32 -22.93 20.95
C ASP A 328 15.04 -22.21 22.28
N ARG A 329 13.76 -22.09 22.64
CA ARG A 329 13.35 -21.59 23.94
C ARG A 329 13.83 -22.43 25.11
N PHE A 330 14.14 -23.72 24.90
CA PHE A 330 14.70 -24.58 25.95
C PHE A 330 15.93 -23.96 26.63
N ARG A 331 16.69 -23.11 25.91
CA ARG A 331 17.90 -22.44 26.41
C ARG A 331 17.62 -21.46 27.56
N PHE A 332 16.37 -21.02 27.73
CA PHE A 332 15.95 -20.11 28.79
C PHE A 332 15.37 -20.82 30.02
N PHE A 333 15.30 -22.15 30.02
CA PHE A 333 14.74 -22.93 31.11
C PHE A 333 15.78 -23.86 31.71
N GLU A 334 15.98 -23.75 33.02
CA GLU A 334 16.86 -24.66 33.76
C GLU A 334 16.34 -26.10 33.61
N GLY A 335 17.23 -27.05 33.25
CA GLY A 335 16.83 -28.41 32.89
C GLY A 335 16.40 -28.59 31.43
N GLY A 336 16.45 -27.55 30.61
CA GLY A 336 16.32 -27.62 29.15
C GLY A 336 14.92 -28.02 28.66
N LEU A 337 14.87 -28.90 27.65
CA LEU A 337 13.64 -29.26 26.95
C LEU A 337 12.56 -29.89 27.86
N PRO A 338 12.88 -30.79 28.81
CA PRO A 338 11.91 -31.29 29.78
C PRO A 338 11.21 -30.19 30.60
N THR A 339 11.96 -29.19 31.05
CA THR A 339 11.40 -28.06 31.80
C THR A 339 10.57 -27.17 30.88
N TRP A 340 11.05 -26.89 29.67
CA TRP A 340 10.28 -26.12 28.68
C TRP A 340 8.93 -26.77 28.37
N LYS A 341 8.90 -28.10 28.20
CA LYS A 341 7.67 -28.87 27.98
C LYS A 341 6.65 -28.69 29.11
N LYS A 342 7.10 -28.87 30.35
CA LYS A 342 6.24 -28.67 31.53
C LYS A 342 5.76 -27.21 31.64
N THR A 343 6.63 -26.24 31.41
CA THR A 343 6.28 -24.82 31.50
C THR A 343 5.22 -24.42 30.46
N PHE A 344 5.39 -24.83 29.20
CA PHE A 344 4.44 -24.50 28.14
C PHE A 344 3.05 -25.10 28.41
N GLN A 345 3.02 -26.36 28.84
CA GLN A 345 1.78 -27.07 29.20
C GLN A 345 1.10 -26.45 30.42
N ALA A 346 1.85 -26.05 31.44
CA ALA A 346 1.29 -25.40 32.64
C ALA A 346 0.78 -23.98 32.35
N ALA A 347 1.36 -23.27 31.38
CA ALA A 347 1.01 -21.89 31.07
C ALA A 347 -0.24 -21.76 30.19
N ASN A 348 -0.73 -22.85 29.59
CA ASN A 348 -1.82 -22.80 28.62
C ASN A 348 -2.89 -23.85 28.95
N ASP A 349 -4.16 -23.45 28.87
CA ASP A 349 -5.26 -24.42 28.92
C ASP A 349 -5.17 -25.39 27.72
N PRO A 350 -5.17 -26.72 27.93
CA PRO A 350 -4.98 -27.70 26.85
C PRO A 350 -6.04 -27.62 25.74
N THR A 351 -7.30 -27.36 26.09
CA THR A 351 -8.39 -27.29 25.11
C THR A 351 -8.24 -26.05 24.25
N ARG A 352 -8.07 -24.90 24.91
CA ARG A 352 -7.89 -23.61 24.24
C ARG A 352 -6.63 -23.58 23.37
N ALA A 353 -5.53 -24.20 23.81
CA ALA A 353 -4.31 -24.28 23.01
C ALA A 353 -4.58 -24.96 21.66
N ARG A 354 -5.28 -26.11 21.66
CA ARG A 354 -5.66 -26.83 20.44
C ARG A 354 -6.62 -26.03 19.57
N GLU A 355 -7.60 -25.34 20.17
CA GLU A 355 -8.53 -24.47 19.44
C GLU A 355 -7.81 -23.32 18.75
N THR A 356 -6.91 -22.61 19.43
CA THR A 356 -6.11 -21.55 18.83
C THR A 356 -5.24 -22.09 17.69
N LEU A 357 -4.55 -23.19 17.91
CA LEU A 357 -3.63 -23.76 16.92
C LEU A 357 -4.39 -24.26 15.69
N ALA A 358 -5.56 -24.88 15.88
CA ALA A 358 -6.45 -25.28 14.80
C ALA A 358 -6.99 -24.06 14.04
N TYR A 359 -7.41 -23.00 14.75
CA TYR A 359 -7.79 -21.74 14.13
C TYR A 359 -6.64 -21.15 13.30
N LEU A 360 -5.44 -21.09 13.88
CA LEU A 360 -4.28 -20.49 13.22
C LEU A 360 -3.86 -21.22 11.95
N VAL A 361 -3.94 -22.55 11.90
CA VAL A 361 -3.53 -23.34 10.72
C VAL A 361 -4.68 -23.53 9.74
N HIS A 362 -5.88 -23.88 10.22
CA HIS A 362 -7.01 -24.36 9.40
C HIS A 362 -8.25 -23.44 9.41
N GLY A 363 -8.23 -22.32 10.11
CA GLY A 363 -9.35 -21.37 10.13
C GLY A 363 -9.65 -20.75 8.76
N GLU A 364 -10.93 -20.40 8.54
CA GLU A 364 -11.44 -19.89 7.26
C GLU A 364 -11.15 -18.40 7.02
N VAL A 365 -10.83 -17.66 8.08
CA VAL A 365 -10.49 -16.23 8.00
C VAL A 365 -9.12 -16.04 7.32
N ASP A 366 -8.90 -14.90 6.68
CA ASP A 366 -7.60 -14.47 6.13
C ASP A 366 -6.43 -14.83 7.07
N ILE A 367 -5.42 -15.52 6.56
CA ILE A 367 -4.32 -16.06 7.37
C ILE A 367 -3.55 -14.96 8.10
N VAL A 368 -3.44 -13.77 7.51
CA VAL A 368 -2.76 -12.64 8.14
C VAL A 368 -3.56 -12.11 9.32
N GLU A 369 -4.89 -12.10 9.20
CA GLU A 369 -5.79 -11.80 10.32
C GLU A 369 -5.76 -12.88 11.40
N ARG A 370 -5.70 -14.17 11.03
CA ARG A 370 -5.52 -15.27 11.99
C ARG A 370 -4.22 -15.14 12.78
N MET A 371 -3.11 -14.87 12.10
CA MET A 371 -1.82 -14.57 12.73
C MET A 371 -1.93 -13.37 13.68
N ALA A 372 -2.56 -12.28 13.26
CA ALA A 372 -2.70 -11.09 14.11
C ALA A 372 -3.57 -11.36 15.35
N ASN A 373 -4.68 -12.09 15.21
CA ASN A 373 -5.53 -12.47 16.33
C ASN A 373 -4.73 -13.31 17.33
N ALA A 374 -3.96 -14.31 16.88
CA ALA A 374 -3.11 -15.11 17.75
C ALA A 374 -1.99 -14.32 18.46
N ILE A 375 -1.59 -13.16 17.95
CA ILE A 375 -0.58 -12.30 18.60
C ILE A 375 -1.22 -11.33 19.62
N PHE A 376 -2.37 -10.73 19.31
CA PHE A 376 -2.92 -9.59 20.07
C PHE A 376 -4.24 -9.85 20.76
N ASP A 377 -5.10 -10.68 20.18
CA ASP A 377 -6.43 -10.90 20.73
C ASP A 377 -6.33 -11.86 21.93
N PRO A 378 -6.71 -11.42 23.14
CA PRO A 378 -6.65 -12.26 24.33
C PRO A 378 -7.44 -13.56 24.24
N ARG A 379 -8.37 -13.69 23.29
CA ARG A 379 -9.12 -14.93 23.03
C ARG A 379 -8.24 -16.00 22.37
N TYR A 380 -7.39 -15.59 21.43
CA TYR A 380 -6.55 -16.48 20.65
C TYR A 380 -5.12 -16.57 21.17
N LYS A 381 -4.63 -15.57 21.88
CA LYS A 381 -3.25 -15.52 22.35
C LYS A 381 -2.90 -16.71 23.26
N LEU A 382 -1.76 -17.35 23.00
CA LEU A 382 -1.17 -18.40 23.84
C LEU A 382 0.02 -17.84 24.62
N HIS A 383 0.17 -18.30 25.86
CA HIS A 383 1.33 -18.00 26.68
C HIS A 383 2.57 -18.66 26.09
N GLU A 384 3.69 -17.95 26.14
CA GLU A 384 4.98 -18.45 25.67
C GLU A 384 5.01 -18.80 24.15
N PHE A 385 4.01 -18.35 23.38
CA PHE A 385 3.88 -18.55 21.93
C PHE A 385 3.82 -17.22 21.16
N GLY A 386 4.99 -16.64 20.87
CA GLY A 386 5.09 -15.30 20.28
C GLY A 386 4.93 -15.26 18.76
N ARG A 387 5.07 -14.05 18.20
CA ARG A 387 5.00 -13.76 16.75
C ARG A 387 5.85 -14.72 15.90
N ALA A 388 7.10 -14.99 16.30
CA ALA A 388 7.98 -15.87 15.55
C ALA A 388 7.41 -17.29 15.42
N ASN A 389 6.87 -17.84 16.51
CA ASN A 389 6.27 -19.17 16.53
C ASN A 389 5.02 -19.23 15.64
N ILE A 390 4.21 -18.17 15.66
CA ILE A 390 3.00 -18.06 14.83
C ILE A 390 3.37 -18.03 13.35
N GLN A 391 4.34 -17.20 12.96
CA GLN A 391 4.78 -17.08 11.57
C GLN A 391 5.48 -18.35 11.06
N GLU A 392 6.30 -19.00 11.91
CA GLU A 392 6.89 -20.29 11.57
C GLU A 392 5.81 -21.35 11.40
N LEU A 393 4.94 -21.57 12.39
CA LEU A 393 3.89 -22.59 12.29
C LEU A 393 3.05 -22.43 11.02
N VAL A 394 2.65 -21.21 10.70
CA VAL A 394 1.96 -20.89 9.45
C VAL A 394 2.83 -21.25 8.25
N GLY A 395 4.06 -20.74 8.15
CA GLY A 395 4.94 -21.01 7.00
C GLY A 395 5.24 -22.51 6.79
N TRP A 396 5.27 -23.29 7.87
CA TRP A 396 5.42 -24.75 7.80
C TRP A 396 4.14 -25.48 7.36
N CYS A 397 2.97 -25.10 7.87
CA CYS A 397 1.74 -25.89 7.72
C CYS A 397 0.70 -25.35 6.72
N ASN A 398 0.85 -24.11 6.21
CA ASN A 398 -0.22 -23.49 5.43
C ASN A 398 -0.47 -24.16 4.07
N HIS A 399 -1.71 -24.02 3.60
CA HIS A 399 -2.20 -24.46 2.29
C HIS A 399 -2.09 -23.38 1.20
N GLU A 400 -1.66 -22.17 1.56
CA GLU A 400 -1.57 -20.98 0.69
C GLU A 400 -0.16 -20.80 0.07
N ASP A 401 0.72 -21.80 0.24
CA ASP A 401 2.15 -21.78 -0.11
C ASP A 401 2.90 -20.52 0.34
N LEU A 402 2.55 -20.00 1.51
CA LEU A 402 3.19 -18.83 2.09
C LEU A 402 4.55 -19.18 2.73
N PRO A 403 5.59 -18.36 2.50
CA PRO A 403 6.91 -18.58 3.07
C PRO A 403 7.00 -18.19 4.56
N ILE A 404 8.06 -18.68 5.21
CA ILE A 404 8.44 -18.28 6.56
C ILE A 404 9.14 -16.92 6.50
N ILE A 405 8.45 -15.87 6.94
CA ILE A 405 9.00 -14.49 7.01
C ILE A 405 9.28 -14.13 8.47
N ASN A 406 10.50 -14.38 8.93
CA ASN A 406 11.01 -13.99 10.24
C ASN A 406 12.25 -13.10 10.13
N GLY A 407 12.84 -12.72 11.27
CA GLY A 407 14.02 -11.86 11.29
C GLY A 407 15.23 -12.41 10.52
N ARG A 408 15.42 -13.74 10.49
CA ARG A 408 16.46 -14.39 9.67
C ARG A 408 16.18 -14.17 8.19
N THR A 409 14.95 -14.45 7.77
CA THR A 409 14.53 -14.31 6.37
C THR A 409 14.71 -12.87 5.88
N THR A 410 14.22 -11.88 6.63
CA THR A 410 14.33 -10.47 6.19
C THR A 410 15.78 -9.98 6.10
N LYS A 411 16.72 -10.50 6.92
CA LYS A 411 18.14 -10.18 6.78
C LYS A 411 18.71 -10.66 5.45
N VAL A 412 18.38 -11.90 5.06
CA VAL A 412 18.85 -12.47 3.78
C VAL A 412 18.21 -11.75 2.59
N LEU A 413 16.89 -11.50 2.64
CA LEU A 413 16.19 -10.73 1.61
C LEU A 413 16.82 -9.34 1.43
N ARG A 414 17.13 -8.66 2.54
CA ARG A 414 17.75 -7.33 2.52
C ARG A 414 19.20 -7.36 2.04
N TYR A 415 19.96 -8.40 2.40
CA TYR A 415 21.33 -8.63 1.93
C TYR A 415 21.39 -8.82 0.42
N LEU A 416 20.46 -9.60 -0.15
CA LEU A 416 20.36 -9.81 -1.59
C LEU A 416 19.95 -8.53 -2.33
N GLY A 417 19.26 -7.61 -1.65
CA GLY A 417 19.00 -6.26 -2.13
C GLY A 417 17.53 -5.88 -2.19
N SER A 418 16.65 -6.68 -1.59
CA SER A 418 15.22 -6.34 -1.50
C SER A 418 14.95 -5.24 -0.47
N LYS A 419 14.04 -4.32 -0.79
CA LYS A 419 13.57 -3.29 0.14
C LYS A 419 12.48 -3.85 1.03
N VAL A 420 12.88 -4.45 2.15
CA VAL A 420 11.98 -5.06 3.15
C VAL A 420 12.25 -4.49 4.54
N VAL A 421 11.21 -4.45 5.38
CA VAL A 421 11.34 -4.09 6.80
C VAL A 421 12.00 -5.25 7.56
N GLN A 422 13.09 -4.96 8.28
CA GLN A 422 13.72 -5.94 9.16
C GLN A 422 12.81 -6.27 10.35
N ILE A 423 12.45 -7.55 10.49
CA ILE A 423 11.69 -8.03 11.64
C ILE A 423 12.66 -8.26 12.81
N LYS A 424 12.31 -7.72 13.97
CA LYS A 424 13.04 -7.92 15.23
C LYS A 424 12.51 -9.12 16.00
#